data_AF-A0A6N8G558-F1
#
_entry.id   AF-A0A6N8G558-F1
#
_cell.length_a   1.000
_cell.length_b   1.000
_cell.length_c   1.000
_cell.angle_alpha   90.00
_cell.angle_beta   90.00
_cell.angle_gamma   90.00
#
_symmetry.space_group_name_H-M   'P 1'
#
loop_
_entity.id
_entity.type
_entity.pdbx_description
1 polymer ?
#
loop_
_entity_poly.entity_id
_entity_poly.type
_entity_poly.pdbx_seq_one_letter_code
_entity_poly.pdbx_strand_id
1 'polypeptide(L)'
;MRYTHSVSKRPVEEEFSIAAPGRLAMEEMRFDTFGANLPVGPEHIGATTTTFLRGKDGYRVLHHGRVLGEVQLMVNSRRSGQVLLLPGGRRVRLLDVAEYGTRLKWSVEGGPGAWP
;
A
#
# COMPACT_ATOMS: atom_id res chain seq x y z
N MET A 1 7.32 -1.33 5.23
CA MET A 1 6.56 -2.46 4.64
C MET A 1 6.17 -2.10 3.23
N ARG A 2 6.06 -3.07 2.31
CA ARG A 2 5.67 -2.78 0.92
C ARG A 2 4.63 -3.76 0.43
N TYR A 3 3.58 -3.27 -0.22
CA TYR A 3 2.57 -4.09 -0.86
C TYR A 3 2.59 -3.86 -2.37
N THR A 4 2.79 -4.91 -3.14
CA THR A 4 2.71 -4.86 -4.60
C THR A 4 1.39 -5.47 -5.04
N HIS A 5 0.64 -4.74 -5.87
CA HIS A 5 -0.59 -5.22 -6.50
C HIS A 5 -0.65 -4.73 -7.95
N SER A 6 -1.81 -4.78 -8.59
CA SER A 6 -1.97 -4.17 -9.91
C SER A 6 -3.30 -3.49 -10.10
N VAL A 7 -3.25 -2.39 -10.84
CA VAL A 7 -4.39 -1.65 -11.35
C VAL A 7 -4.30 -1.72 -12.88
N SER A 8 -5.38 -2.08 -13.56
CA SER A 8 -5.39 -2.17 -15.03
C SER A 8 -4.28 -3.07 -15.62
N LYS A 9 -3.93 -4.17 -14.92
CA LYS A 9 -2.83 -5.12 -15.25
C LYS A 9 -1.41 -4.51 -15.17
N ARG A 10 -1.26 -3.36 -14.53
CA ARG A 10 0.01 -2.68 -14.33
C ARG A 10 0.35 -2.66 -12.84
N PRO A 11 1.62 -2.92 -12.45
CA PRO A 11 1.99 -3.01 -11.05
C PRO A 11 1.85 -1.66 -10.35
N VAL A 12 1.39 -1.72 -9.11
CA VAL A 12 1.39 -0.58 -8.18
C VAL A 12 2.07 -1.06 -6.90
N GLU A 13 3.04 -0.28 -6.44
CA GLU A 13 3.68 -0.53 -5.14
C GLU A 13 3.21 0.52 -4.13
N GLU A 14 2.76 0.06 -2.98
CA GLU A 14 2.39 0.89 -1.84
C GLU A 14 3.38 0.67 -0.71
N GLU A 15 3.90 1.75 -0.16
CA GLU A 15 4.83 1.72 0.95
C GLU A 15 4.15 2.22 2.23
N PHE A 16 4.33 1.42 3.29
CA PHE A 16 3.74 1.68 4.59
C PHE A 16 4.80 1.70 5.69
N SER A 17 4.60 2.58 6.65
CA SER A 17 5.30 2.63 7.93
C SER A 17 4.37 2.23 9.08
N ILE A 18 4.94 2.05 10.28
CA ILE A 18 4.18 1.89 11.52
C ILE A 18 4.27 3.21 12.29
N ALA A 19 3.15 3.91 12.40
CA ALA A 19 3.00 5.11 13.20
C ALA A 19 2.61 4.77 14.66
N ALA A 20 2.98 5.63 15.61
CA ALA A 20 2.61 5.44 17.00
C ALA A 20 1.15 5.88 17.28
N PRO A 21 0.42 5.19 18.18
CA PRO A 21 0.72 3.85 18.72
C PRO A 21 0.18 2.75 17.78
N GLY A 22 1.08 2.03 17.10
CA GLY A 22 0.78 0.78 16.40
C GLY A 22 -0.18 0.87 15.21
N ARG A 23 -0.19 1.95 14.43
CA ARG A 23 -1.06 2.10 13.25
C ARG A 23 -0.28 2.02 11.95
N LEU A 24 -0.92 1.56 10.88
CA LEU A 24 -0.33 1.68 9.55
C LEU A 24 -0.36 3.15 9.10
N ALA A 25 0.71 3.62 8.51
CA ALA A 25 0.76 4.90 7.82
C ALA A 25 1.17 4.68 6.36
N MET A 26 0.47 5.32 5.43
CA MET A 26 0.84 5.33 4.01
C MET A 26 1.94 6.36 3.79
N GLU A 27 3.06 5.93 3.22
CA GLU A 27 4.16 6.82 2.87
C GLU A 27 4.14 7.20 1.41
N GLU A 28 3.98 6.22 0.54
CA GLU A 28 4.17 6.42 -0.89
C GLU A 28 3.42 5.39 -1.71
N MET A 29 2.87 5.81 -2.85
CA MET A 29 2.43 4.92 -3.92
C MET A 29 3.29 5.14 -5.16
N ARG A 30 3.70 4.06 -5.82
CA ARG A 30 4.50 4.06 -7.05
C ARG A 30 3.73 3.38 -8.16
N PHE A 31 3.62 4.08 -9.27
CA PHE A 31 2.99 3.64 -10.51
C PHE A 31 4.02 3.66 -11.62
N ASP A 32 3.83 2.83 -12.63
CA ASP A 32 4.59 2.95 -13.87
C ASP A 32 4.08 4.10 -14.75
N THR A 33 4.65 4.24 -15.95
CA THR A 33 4.38 5.36 -16.86
C THR A 33 3.08 5.25 -17.66
N PHE A 34 2.42 4.08 -17.74
CA PHE A 34 1.33 3.87 -18.69
C PHE A 34 0.25 2.92 -18.15
N GLY A 35 -0.99 3.42 -18.03
CA GLY A 35 -2.15 2.63 -17.66
C GLY A 35 -3.41 3.47 -17.49
N ALA A 36 -4.56 2.81 -17.37
CA ALA A 36 -5.78 3.44 -16.87
C ALA A 36 -5.71 3.55 -15.34
N ASN A 37 -6.33 4.59 -14.77
CA ASN A 37 -6.31 4.94 -13.34
C ASN A 37 -4.94 5.34 -12.80
N LEU A 38 -4.13 6.00 -13.63
CA LEU A 38 -2.93 6.66 -13.14
C LEU A 38 -3.29 7.90 -12.31
N PRO A 39 -2.47 8.26 -11.31
CA PRO A 39 -2.61 9.52 -10.60
C PRO A 39 -2.44 10.70 -11.56
N VAL A 40 -3.29 11.72 -11.40
CA VAL A 40 -3.34 12.89 -12.29
C VAL A 40 -2.83 14.18 -11.65
N GLY A 41 -2.43 14.13 -10.37
CA GLY A 41 -1.90 15.27 -9.64
C GLY A 41 -1.95 15.05 -8.12
N PRO A 42 -1.63 16.10 -7.34
CA PRO A 42 -1.86 16.12 -5.89
C PRO A 42 -3.33 15.85 -5.55
N GLU A 43 -3.55 15.11 -4.47
CA GLU A 43 -4.88 14.78 -3.96
C GLU A 43 -5.03 15.29 -2.52
N HIS A 44 -6.21 15.81 -2.20
CA HIS A 44 -6.57 16.19 -0.84
C HIS A 44 -7.35 15.07 -0.18
N ILE A 45 -6.80 14.50 0.90
CA ILE A 45 -7.41 13.38 1.60
C ILE A 45 -7.42 13.66 3.10
N GLY A 46 -8.59 14.07 3.60
CA GLY A 46 -8.73 14.57 4.97
C GLY A 46 -7.83 15.79 5.19
N ALA A 47 -6.95 15.73 6.18
CA ALA A 47 -5.99 16.78 6.49
C ALA A 47 -4.67 16.69 5.70
N THR A 48 -4.48 15.65 4.88
CA THR A 48 -3.24 15.42 4.15
C THR A 48 -3.39 15.81 2.68
N THR A 49 -2.43 16.55 2.14
CA THR A 49 -2.27 16.77 0.70
C THR A 49 -1.11 15.94 0.20
N THR A 50 -1.33 15.12 -0.83
CA THR A 50 -0.24 14.32 -1.40
C THR A 50 0.69 15.16 -2.26
N THR A 51 1.97 14.76 -2.34
CA THR A 51 2.89 15.33 -3.34
C THR A 51 2.95 14.39 -4.53
N PHE A 52 2.62 14.92 -5.70
CA PHE A 52 2.70 14.19 -6.96
C PHE A 52 4.03 14.48 -7.66
N LEU A 53 4.77 13.43 -7.97
CA LEU A 53 6.05 13.51 -8.66
C LEU A 53 5.99 12.65 -9.92
N ARG A 54 6.27 13.27 -11.07
CA ARG A 54 6.44 12.57 -12.35
C ARG A 54 7.93 12.36 -12.62
N GLY A 55 8.36 11.11 -12.63
CA GLY A 55 9.70 10.71 -13.02
C GLY A 55 9.75 10.17 -14.46
N LYS A 56 10.95 9.81 -14.92
CA LYS A 56 11.16 9.13 -16.20
C LYS A 56 10.59 7.70 -16.21
N ASP A 57 10.62 7.02 -15.07
CA ASP A 57 10.27 5.61 -14.92
C ASP A 57 8.84 5.39 -14.41
N GLY A 58 8.10 6.45 -14.09
CA GLY A 58 6.74 6.35 -13.56
C GLY A 58 6.33 7.54 -12.71
N TYR A 59 5.29 7.34 -11.90
CA TYR A 59 4.72 8.34 -11.00
C TYR A 59 4.88 7.92 -9.54
N ARG A 60 5.12 8.90 -8.68
CA ARG A 60 5.17 8.73 -7.23
C ARG A 60 4.15 9.66 -6.60
N VAL A 61 3.37 9.13 -5.66
CA VAL A 61 2.41 9.89 -4.86
C VAL A 61 2.84 9.76 -3.41
N LEU A 62 3.38 10.83 -2.84
CA LEU A 62 3.83 10.85 -1.45
C LEU A 62 2.66 11.22 -0.55
N HIS A 63 2.38 10.36 0.43
CA HIS A 63 1.32 10.52 1.42
C HIS A 63 1.82 11.05 2.77
N HIS A 64 3.14 11.17 2.96
CA HIS A 64 3.75 11.84 4.12
C HIS A 64 3.28 11.26 5.46
N GLY A 65 3.34 9.94 5.61
CA GLY A 65 2.94 9.26 6.84
C GLY A 65 1.45 9.35 7.19
N ARG A 66 0.57 9.48 6.19
CA ARG A 66 -0.89 9.53 6.42
C ARG A 66 -1.34 8.26 7.15
N VAL A 67 -1.74 8.42 8.40
CA VAL A 67 -2.24 7.33 9.24
C VAL A 67 -3.50 6.74 8.64
N LEU A 68 -3.50 5.43 8.49
CA LEU A 68 -4.62 4.62 8.06
C LEU A 68 -5.24 3.95 9.27
N GLY A 69 -6.55 3.72 9.20
CA GLY A 69 -7.22 2.77 10.09
C GLY A 69 -6.95 1.33 9.63
N GLU A 70 -8.00 0.53 9.56
CA GLU A 70 -7.94 -0.77 8.92
C GLU A 70 -7.75 -0.62 7.40
N VAL A 71 -6.76 -1.32 6.84
CA VAL A 71 -6.58 -1.39 5.39
C VAL A 71 -7.34 -2.60 4.88
N GLN A 72 -8.31 -2.37 4.00
CA GLN A 72 -9.07 -3.45 3.37
C GLN A 72 -8.47 -3.77 2.00
N LEU A 73 -8.12 -5.04 1.80
CA LEU A 73 -7.61 -5.54 0.54
C LEU A 73 -8.52 -6.61 -0.02
N MET A 74 -8.64 -6.66 -1.34
CA MET A 74 -9.35 -7.73 -2.02
C MET A 74 -8.34 -8.67 -2.68
N VAL A 75 -8.47 -9.97 -2.44
CA VAL A 75 -7.73 -11.00 -3.19
C VAL A 75 -8.36 -11.13 -4.57
N ASN A 76 -7.93 -10.32 -5.52
CA ASN A 76 -8.62 -10.16 -6.81
C ASN A 76 -7.76 -10.51 -8.02
N SER A 77 -6.60 -11.13 -7.80
CA SER A 77 -5.73 -11.48 -8.92
C SER A 77 -4.85 -12.68 -8.66
N ARG A 78 -4.90 -13.62 -9.60
CA ARG A 78 -4.00 -14.78 -9.65
C ARG A 78 -2.69 -14.51 -10.39
N ARG A 79 -2.59 -13.39 -11.13
CA ARG A 79 -1.46 -13.08 -12.01
C ARG A 79 -0.61 -11.91 -11.54
N SER A 80 -1.21 -10.92 -10.86
CA SER A 80 -0.52 -9.69 -10.48
C SER A 80 0.38 -9.82 -9.26
N GLY A 81 0.43 -10.99 -8.62
CA GLY A 81 1.30 -11.22 -7.48
C GLY A 81 1.03 -10.24 -6.35
N GLN A 82 -0.21 -10.20 -5.85
CA GLN A 82 -0.56 -9.43 -4.65
C GLN A 82 0.29 -9.93 -3.48
N VAL A 83 1.38 -9.20 -3.19
CA VAL A 83 2.46 -9.65 -2.30
C VAL A 83 2.77 -8.54 -1.31
N LEU A 84 2.78 -8.91 -0.03
CA LEU A 84 3.27 -8.09 1.07
C LEU A 84 4.71 -8.47 1.40
N LEU A 85 5.60 -7.47 1.42
CA LEU A 85 6.94 -7.56 1.97
C LEU A 85 6.94 -6.95 3.38
N LEU A 86 7.09 -7.82 4.37
CA LEU A 86 7.17 -7.49 5.79
C LEU A 86 8.59 -7.07 6.20
N PRO A 87 8.76 -6.45 7.38
CA PRO A 87 10.09 -6.22 7.95
C PRO A 87 10.88 -7.54 8.07
N GLY A 88 12.20 -7.50 7.87
CA GLY A 88 13.04 -8.70 7.82
C GLY A 88 12.98 -9.46 6.50
N GLY A 89 12.30 -8.94 5.48
CA GLY A 89 12.33 -9.48 4.11
C GLY A 89 11.33 -10.63 3.85
N ARG A 90 10.51 -11.00 4.84
CA ARG A 90 9.48 -12.03 4.66
C ARG A 90 8.44 -11.57 3.63
N ARG A 91 8.18 -12.43 2.65
CA ARG A 91 7.18 -12.22 1.58
C ARG A 91 5.94 -13.05 1.87
N VAL A 92 4.76 -12.43 1.77
CA VAL A 92 3.46 -13.09 1.95
C VAL A 92 2.61 -12.79 0.72
N ARG A 93 2.23 -13.80 -0.05
CA ARG A 93 1.25 -13.60 -1.13
C ARG A 93 -0.15 -13.71 -0.55
N LEU A 94 -1.09 -12.88 -1.01
CA LEU A 94 -2.46 -12.94 -0.50
C LEU A 94 -3.13 -14.30 -0.75
N LEU A 95 -2.81 -14.94 -1.88
CA LEU A 95 -3.35 -16.26 -2.23
C LEU A 95 -2.80 -17.40 -1.37
N ASP A 96 -1.73 -17.16 -0.60
CA ASP A 96 -1.21 -18.17 0.32
C ASP A 96 -1.95 -18.13 1.67
N VAL A 97 -2.76 -17.08 1.91
CA VAL A 97 -3.47 -16.86 3.19
C VAL A 97 -4.99 -16.83 3.03
N ALA A 98 -5.52 -16.60 1.83
CA ALA A 98 -6.95 -16.59 1.57
C ALA A 98 -7.28 -16.89 0.10
N GLU A 99 -8.53 -17.29 -0.14
CA GLU A 99 -9.03 -17.60 -1.46
C GLU A 99 -9.24 -16.35 -2.33
N TYR A 100 -9.33 -16.57 -3.64
CA TYR A 100 -9.70 -15.53 -4.59
C TYR A 100 -11.13 -15.02 -4.29
N GLY A 101 -11.32 -13.71 -4.31
CA GLY A 101 -12.58 -13.03 -4.00
C GLY A 101 -12.74 -12.70 -2.51
N THR A 102 -11.83 -13.15 -1.65
CA THR A 102 -11.87 -12.83 -0.22
C THR A 102 -11.42 -11.40 0.03
N ARG A 103 -12.15 -10.69 0.90
CA ARG A 103 -11.71 -9.41 1.46
C ARG A 103 -10.92 -9.66 2.73
N LEU A 104 -9.68 -9.18 2.74
CA LEU A 104 -8.78 -9.21 3.88
C LEU A 104 -8.78 -7.86 4.58
N LYS A 105 -8.61 -7.89 5.90
CA LYS A 105 -8.33 -6.72 6.72
C LYS A 105 -6.90 -6.80 7.23
N TRP A 106 -6.19 -5.70 7.11
CA TRP A 106 -4.86 -5.53 7.69
C TRP A 106 -4.88 -4.45 8.77
N SER A 107 -4.32 -4.83 9.91
CA SER A 107 -4.04 -3.97 11.05
C SER A 107 -2.66 -4.33 11.58
N VAL A 108 -2.10 -3.44 12.40
CA VAL A 108 -0.90 -3.72 13.19
C VAL A 108 -1.37 -3.88 14.64
N GLU A 109 -0.98 -4.99 15.26
CA GLU A 109 -1.16 -5.25 16.69
C GLU A 109 0.22 -5.36 17.32
N GLY A 110 0.48 -4.60 18.40
CA GLY A 110 1.76 -4.59 19.08
C GLY A 110 2.88 -3.90 18.28
N GLY A 111 3.12 -2.61 18.56
CA GLY A 111 4.29 -1.86 18.06
C GLY A 111 5.25 -1.47 19.19
N PRO A 112 6.46 -0.97 18.90
CA PRO A 112 7.33 -0.39 19.93
C PRO A 112 6.57 0.77 20.59
N GLY A 113 6.16 0.58 21.85
CA GLY A 113 5.23 1.47 22.57
C GLY A 113 3.86 0.87 22.92
N ALA A 114 3.60 -0.41 22.61
CA ALA A 114 2.37 -1.12 22.97
C ALA A 114 2.50 -2.06 24.19
N TRP A 115 3.63 -2.01 24.92
CA TRP A 115 3.71 -2.59 26.26
C TRP A 115 3.36 -1.52 27.30
N PRO A 116 2.56 -1.84 28.33
CA PRO A 116 2.27 -0.94 29.44
C PRO A 116 3.53 -0.55 30.22
#